data_AF-A0A5R9Q8T3-F1
#
_entry.id   AF-A0A5R9Q8T3-F1
#
_cell.length_a   1.000
_cell.length_b   1.000
_cell.length_c   1.000
_cell.angle_alpha   90.00
_cell.angle_beta   90.00
_cell.angle_gamma   90.00
#
_symmetry.space_group_name_H-M   'P 1'
#
loop_
_entity.id
_entity.type
_entity.pdbx_description
1 polymer ?
#
loop_
_entity_poly.entity_id
_entity_poly.type
_entity_poly.pdbx_seq_one_letter_code
_entity_poly.pdbx_strand_id
1 'polypeptide(L)'
;MSWLELLNNLENGSVRAATQDEQGNWHANVEVKQGILEAFRNGTNVEFPGGFVDKDNLAPQGFNAEQNVRMVPGGSSVRRGAYVASGTIIMPPAYVNIGAFIDEGTMVDSHALVGSCAQVGKNVHLSAAVQLGGVLEPVGASPVVIEDDAFIGAGCVIVEGVVVKKGAVLAPGVRLSATIPVYDCVNERVLEKGEPIPENAIVIPGSRPSSSAWGREQGLSMSCALIVKYRDEQSDASLILEEVLR
;
A
#
# COMPACT_ATOMS: atom_id res chain seq x y z
N MET A 1 -5.15 -0.66 -26.47
CA MET A 1 -5.26 0.69 -25.90
C MET A 1 -3.90 1.35 -26.04
N SER A 2 -3.80 2.58 -26.52
CA SER A 2 -2.51 3.27 -26.54
C SER A 2 -2.03 3.55 -25.11
N TRP A 3 -0.72 3.69 -24.89
CA TRP A 3 -0.19 4.04 -23.56
C TRP A 3 -0.76 5.37 -23.05
N LEU A 4 -1.08 6.32 -23.93
CA LEU A 4 -1.64 7.62 -23.55
C LEU A 4 -3.09 7.49 -23.05
N GLU A 5 -3.92 6.73 -23.77
CA GLU A 5 -5.30 6.41 -23.34
C GLU A 5 -5.28 5.62 -22.02
N LEU A 6 -4.32 4.72 -21.85
CA LEU A 6 -4.16 3.95 -20.63
C LEU A 6 -3.89 4.85 -19.41
N LEU A 7 -3.00 5.85 -19.54
CA LEU A 7 -2.74 6.77 -18.44
C LEU A 7 -3.99 7.54 -18.04
N ASN A 8 -4.77 8.02 -19.01
CA ASN A 8 -6.03 8.72 -18.71
C ASN A 8 -7.07 7.78 -18.06
N ASN A 9 -7.12 6.51 -18.50
CA ASN A 9 -8.02 5.51 -17.92
C ASN A 9 -7.59 5.07 -16.51
N LEU A 10 -6.29 5.07 -16.22
CA LEU A 10 -5.78 4.91 -14.86
C LEU A 10 -6.21 6.09 -13.99
N GLU A 11 -6.06 7.32 -14.46
CA GLU A 11 -6.39 8.53 -13.70
C GLU A 11 -7.87 8.72 -13.40
N ASN A 12 -8.75 8.18 -14.24
CA ASN A 12 -10.19 8.18 -14.01
C ASN A 12 -10.71 6.91 -13.31
N GLY A 13 -9.82 5.96 -12.99
CA GLY A 13 -10.15 4.74 -12.26
C GLY A 13 -10.90 3.68 -13.07
N SER A 14 -11.11 3.86 -14.38
CA SER A 14 -11.78 2.88 -15.24
C SER A 14 -10.94 1.61 -15.47
N VAL A 15 -9.63 1.71 -15.31
CA VAL A 15 -8.72 0.56 -15.28
C VAL A 15 -7.79 0.66 -14.07
N ARG A 16 -7.29 -0.48 -13.61
CA ARG A 16 -6.41 -0.58 -12.45
C ARG A 16 -5.37 -1.67 -12.63
N ALA A 17 -4.22 -1.53 -11.94
CA ALA A 17 -3.06 -2.40 -12.09
C ALA A 17 -3.24 -3.80 -11.48
N ALA A 18 -4.27 -4.00 -10.66
CA ALA A 18 -4.70 -5.31 -10.18
C ALA A 18 -6.21 -5.28 -9.85
N THR A 19 -6.87 -6.42 -9.99
CA THR A 19 -8.30 -6.58 -9.73
C THR A 19 -8.53 -7.77 -8.80
N GLN A 20 -9.59 -7.69 -8.02
CA GLN A 20 -10.03 -8.79 -7.18
C GLN A 20 -10.99 -9.71 -7.97
N ASP A 21 -10.83 -11.01 -7.86
CA ASP A 21 -11.77 -11.99 -8.41
C ASP A 21 -12.99 -12.21 -7.48
N GLU A 22 -13.94 -13.02 -7.92
CA GLU A 22 -15.15 -13.36 -7.16
C GLU A 22 -14.87 -14.09 -5.83
N GLN A 23 -13.67 -14.67 -5.68
CA GLN A 23 -13.24 -15.38 -4.47
C GLN A 23 -12.48 -14.47 -3.51
N GLY A 24 -12.31 -13.19 -3.85
CA GLY A 24 -11.57 -12.23 -3.05
C GLY A 24 -10.06 -12.24 -3.28
N ASN A 25 -9.54 -12.97 -4.27
CA ASN A 25 -8.11 -13.03 -4.56
C ASN A 25 -7.70 -11.91 -5.52
N TRP A 26 -6.52 -11.34 -5.30
CA TRP A 26 -5.99 -10.24 -6.10
C TRP A 26 -5.09 -10.74 -7.23
N HIS A 27 -5.40 -10.31 -8.45
CA HIS A 27 -4.69 -10.66 -9.66
C HIS A 27 -4.10 -9.41 -10.31
N ALA A 28 -2.82 -9.48 -10.70
CA ALA A 28 -2.19 -8.41 -11.45
C ALA A 28 -2.82 -8.26 -12.84
N ASN A 29 -3.10 -7.03 -13.25
CA ASN A 29 -3.46 -6.74 -14.63
C ASN A 29 -2.18 -6.54 -15.45
N VAL A 30 -1.75 -7.61 -16.10
CA VAL A 30 -0.50 -7.67 -16.87
C VAL A 30 -0.49 -6.63 -18.00
N GLU A 31 -1.59 -6.46 -18.71
CA GLU A 31 -1.70 -5.52 -19.83
C GLU A 31 -1.53 -4.07 -19.36
N VAL A 32 -2.17 -3.71 -18.25
CA VAL A 32 -2.02 -2.38 -17.64
C VAL A 32 -0.57 -2.13 -17.23
N LYS A 33 0.09 -3.09 -16.57
CA LYS A 33 1.49 -2.93 -16.16
C LYS A 33 2.44 -2.84 -17.37
N GLN A 34 2.20 -3.62 -18.42
CA GLN A 34 2.95 -3.52 -19.67
C GLN A 34 2.76 -2.15 -20.34
N GLY A 35 1.54 -1.62 -20.37
CA GLY A 35 1.29 -0.30 -20.92
C GLY A 35 1.91 0.84 -20.09
N ILE A 36 1.99 0.69 -18.76
CA ILE A 36 2.77 1.61 -17.90
C ILE A 36 4.25 1.57 -18.29
N LEU A 37 4.84 0.38 -18.48
CA LEU A 37 6.22 0.21 -18.94
C LEU A 37 6.43 0.81 -20.35
N GLU A 38 5.44 0.69 -21.22
CA GLU A 38 5.46 1.33 -22.54
C GLU A 38 5.45 2.86 -22.44
N ALA A 39 4.65 3.44 -21.54
CA ALA A 39 4.68 4.88 -21.28
C ALA A 39 6.08 5.34 -20.84
N PHE A 40 6.73 4.60 -19.93
CA PHE A 40 8.12 4.88 -19.56
C PHE A 40 9.07 4.83 -20.78
N ARG A 41 8.92 3.84 -21.66
CA ARG A 41 9.78 3.70 -22.84
C ARG A 41 9.63 4.87 -23.83
N ASN A 42 8.40 5.36 -24.01
CA ASN A 42 8.09 6.40 -25.00
C ASN A 42 8.27 7.84 -24.49
N GLY A 43 8.37 8.06 -23.17
CA GLY A 43 8.61 9.39 -22.61
C GLY A 43 10.02 9.91 -22.82
N THR A 44 10.18 11.21 -23.04
CA THR A 44 11.48 11.88 -23.16
C THR A 44 11.77 12.70 -21.92
N ASN A 45 13.00 12.63 -21.41
CA ASN A 45 13.38 13.43 -20.25
C ASN A 45 13.35 14.92 -20.58
N VAL A 46 12.68 15.69 -19.73
CA VAL A 46 12.58 17.15 -19.80
C VAL A 46 12.81 17.76 -18.42
N GLU A 47 13.16 19.04 -18.40
CA GLU A 47 13.32 19.80 -17.16
C GLU A 47 11.95 20.18 -16.59
N PHE A 48 11.83 20.08 -15.27
CA PHE A 48 10.68 20.55 -14.49
C PHE A 48 11.12 21.65 -13.50
N PRO A 49 10.22 22.58 -13.13
CA PRO A 49 10.54 23.66 -12.19
C PRO A 49 11.08 23.13 -10.85
N GLY A 50 12.10 23.78 -10.31
CA GLY A 50 12.76 23.35 -9.06
C GLY A 50 13.99 22.46 -9.26
N GLY A 51 14.47 22.30 -10.51
CA GLY A 51 15.69 21.55 -10.83
C GLY A 51 15.46 20.05 -11.01
N PHE A 52 14.21 19.62 -11.21
CA PHE A 52 13.87 18.23 -11.45
C PHE A 52 13.98 17.88 -12.94
N VAL A 53 14.25 16.61 -13.24
CA VAL A 53 14.24 16.05 -14.59
C VAL A 53 13.48 14.74 -14.56
N ASP A 54 12.42 14.64 -15.35
CA ASP A 54 11.62 13.41 -15.52
C ASP A 54 11.03 13.37 -16.93
N LYS A 55 10.28 12.33 -17.26
CA LYS A 55 9.65 12.18 -18.57
C LYS A 55 8.47 13.13 -18.75
N ASP A 56 8.42 13.78 -19.91
CA ASP A 56 7.35 14.70 -20.36
C ASP A 56 5.94 14.11 -20.20
N ASN A 57 5.80 12.82 -20.45
CA ASN A 57 4.55 12.09 -20.36
C ASN A 57 4.22 11.56 -18.95
N LEU A 58 5.01 11.86 -17.92
CA LEU A 58 4.82 11.37 -16.54
C LEU A 58 4.74 12.49 -15.49
N ALA A 59 4.46 13.71 -15.94
CA ALA A 59 4.30 14.89 -15.09
C ALA A 59 3.33 14.64 -13.90
N PRO A 60 3.59 15.19 -12.71
CA PRO A 60 2.66 15.11 -11.60
C PRO A 60 1.28 15.69 -11.93
N GLN A 61 0.24 15.06 -11.39
CA GLN A 61 -1.15 15.47 -11.52
C GLN A 61 -1.45 16.68 -10.61
N GLY A 62 -2.33 17.55 -11.08
CA GLY A 62 -3.01 18.56 -10.27
C GLY A 62 -4.46 18.18 -10.04
N PHE A 63 -5.03 18.62 -8.92
CA PHE A 63 -6.45 18.39 -8.59
C PHE A 63 -7.20 19.71 -8.55
N ASN A 64 -8.42 19.72 -9.08
CA ASN A 64 -9.36 20.83 -8.95
C ASN A 64 -10.41 20.55 -7.85
N ALA A 65 -11.19 21.57 -7.49
CA ALA A 65 -12.18 21.46 -6.41
C ALA A 65 -13.33 20.48 -6.71
N GLU A 66 -13.66 20.24 -7.98
CA GLU A 66 -14.76 19.36 -8.40
C GLU A 66 -14.41 17.89 -8.19
N GLN A 67 -13.13 17.54 -8.25
CA GLN A 67 -12.63 16.20 -7.96
C GLN A 67 -12.73 15.85 -6.47
N ASN A 68 -12.92 16.84 -5.58
CA ASN A 68 -13.05 16.64 -4.14
C ASN A 68 -11.89 15.82 -3.52
N VAL A 69 -10.69 15.93 -4.08
CA VAL A 69 -9.45 15.39 -3.54
C VAL A 69 -8.71 16.50 -2.80
N ARG A 70 -8.39 16.27 -1.53
CA ARG A 70 -7.69 17.27 -0.71
C ARG A 70 -6.19 16.95 -0.64
N MET A 71 -5.42 17.52 -1.55
CA MET A 71 -3.95 17.50 -1.47
C MET A 71 -3.45 18.73 -0.74
N VAL A 72 -2.99 18.55 0.50
CA VAL A 72 -2.58 19.65 1.38
C VAL A 72 -1.17 20.16 0.98
N PRO A 73 -0.93 21.49 0.91
CA PRO A 73 0.36 22.03 0.51
C PRO A 73 1.51 21.63 1.44
N GLY A 74 2.65 21.21 0.88
CA GLY A 74 3.86 20.91 1.66
C GLY A 74 4.80 19.85 1.07
N GLY A 75 4.80 19.65 -0.25
CA GLY A 75 5.73 18.72 -0.91
C GLY A 75 5.14 17.35 -1.26
N SER A 76 3.82 17.24 -1.41
CA SER A 76 3.19 16.03 -1.96
C SER A 76 3.20 16.02 -3.49
N SER A 77 3.28 14.84 -4.08
CA SER A 77 3.19 14.65 -5.53
C SER A 77 2.44 13.36 -5.86
N VAL A 78 1.47 13.45 -6.76
CA VAL A 78 0.77 12.32 -7.35
C VAL A 78 1.22 12.21 -8.80
N ARG A 79 1.88 11.12 -9.18
CA ARG A 79 2.38 10.96 -10.56
C ARG A 79 1.25 10.72 -11.55
N ARG A 80 1.43 11.12 -12.81
CA ARG A 80 0.54 10.72 -13.91
C ARG A 80 0.25 9.22 -13.89
N GLY A 81 -0.98 8.84 -14.21
CA GLY A 81 -1.42 7.45 -14.27
C GLY A 81 -1.71 6.81 -12.92
N ALA A 82 -1.94 7.60 -11.86
CA ALA A 82 -2.44 7.13 -10.57
C ALA A 82 -3.90 7.58 -10.37
N TYR A 83 -4.74 6.72 -9.81
CA TYR A 83 -6.10 7.07 -9.45
C TYR A 83 -6.17 7.54 -8.00
N VAL A 84 -6.87 8.66 -7.76
CA VAL A 84 -7.20 9.15 -6.43
C VAL A 84 -8.68 9.53 -6.42
N ALA A 85 -9.47 8.82 -5.63
CA ALA A 85 -10.91 8.97 -5.56
C ALA A 85 -11.35 10.22 -4.78
N SER A 86 -12.60 10.61 -4.99
CA SER A 86 -13.26 11.69 -4.26
C SER A 86 -13.24 11.44 -2.74
N GLY A 87 -13.03 12.51 -1.97
CA GLY A 87 -12.98 12.46 -0.51
C GLY A 87 -11.62 12.05 0.07
N THR A 88 -10.66 11.61 -0.75
CA THR A 88 -9.30 11.29 -0.28
C THR A 88 -8.57 12.53 0.21
N ILE A 89 -7.83 12.38 1.31
CA ILE A 89 -6.95 13.41 1.87
C ILE A 89 -5.49 12.96 1.74
N ILE A 90 -4.64 13.82 1.19
CA ILE A 90 -3.19 13.61 1.09
C ILE A 90 -2.49 14.68 1.92
N MET A 91 -1.93 14.26 3.05
CA MET A 91 -1.15 15.10 3.96
C MET A 91 0.33 15.12 3.53
N PRO A 92 1.03 16.25 3.71
CA PRO A 92 2.37 16.43 3.15
C PRO A 92 3.51 16.07 4.12
N PRO A 93 4.70 15.75 3.58
CA PRO A 93 4.95 15.39 2.18
C PRO A 93 4.50 13.94 1.94
N ALA A 94 3.83 13.65 0.83
CA ALA A 94 3.49 12.27 0.46
C ALA A 94 3.70 12.02 -1.04
N TYR A 95 3.95 10.77 -1.41
CA TYR A 95 4.16 10.42 -2.81
C TYR A 95 3.25 9.27 -3.24
N VAL A 96 2.48 9.48 -4.30
CA VAL A 96 1.62 8.47 -4.93
C VAL A 96 2.15 8.22 -6.33
N ASN A 97 2.58 7.00 -6.59
CA ASN A 97 3.26 6.66 -7.83
C ASN A 97 2.30 6.10 -8.90
N ILE A 98 2.76 6.05 -10.14
CA ILE A 98 2.00 5.56 -11.30
C ILE A 98 1.41 4.16 -11.08
N GLY A 99 0.17 3.97 -11.55
CA GLY A 99 -0.60 2.74 -11.45
C GLY A 99 -1.22 2.52 -10.07
N ALA A 100 -0.89 3.34 -9.07
CA ALA A 100 -1.55 3.28 -7.78
C ALA A 100 -3.05 3.58 -7.92
N PHE A 101 -3.85 2.96 -7.07
CA PHE A 101 -5.29 3.17 -7.00
C PHE A 101 -5.66 3.44 -5.56
N ILE A 102 -6.14 4.65 -5.26
CA ILE A 102 -6.59 5.05 -3.93
C ILE A 102 -8.09 5.33 -3.99
N ASP A 103 -8.86 4.52 -3.28
CA ASP A 103 -10.32 4.60 -3.28
C ASP A 103 -10.86 5.61 -2.24
N GLU A 104 -12.18 5.81 -2.27
CA GLU A 104 -12.90 6.89 -1.60
C GLU A 104 -12.65 6.96 -0.10
N GLY A 105 -12.60 8.19 0.44
CA GLY A 105 -12.50 8.43 1.89
C GLY A 105 -11.17 8.05 2.54
N THR A 106 -10.20 7.55 1.77
CA THR A 106 -8.87 7.18 2.29
C THR A 106 -8.07 8.39 2.74
N MET A 107 -7.32 8.22 3.84
CA MET A 107 -6.35 9.18 4.34
C MET A 107 -4.93 8.68 4.06
N VAL A 108 -4.16 9.48 3.31
CA VAL A 108 -2.73 9.31 3.09
C VAL A 108 -2.00 10.35 3.92
N ASP A 109 -1.47 9.94 5.06
CA ASP A 109 -0.90 10.87 6.03
C ASP A 109 0.55 11.30 5.69
N SER A 110 1.09 12.24 6.45
CA SER A 110 2.40 12.84 6.22
C SER A 110 3.52 11.80 6.12
N HIS A 111 4.43 11.98 5.16
CA HIS A 111 5.54 11.08 4.84
C HIS A 111 5.14 9.70 4.28
N ALA A 112 3.87 9.48 3.93
CA ALA A 112 3.44 8.22 3.33
C ALA A 112 3.91 8.07 1.87
N LEU A 113 4.22 6.84 1.50
CA LEU A 113 4.51 6.41 0.13
C LEU A 113 3.46 5.39 -0.31
N VAL A 114 2.75 5.70 -1.39
CA VAL A 114 1.93 4.73 -2.13
C VAL A 114 2.67 4.37 -3.41
N GLY A 115 3.40 3.25 -3.37
CA GLY A 115 4.25 2.80 -4.47
C GLY A 115 3.50 2.42 -5.74
N SER A 116 4.25 2.22 -6.83
CA SER A 116 3.67 1.93 -8.14
C SER A 116 2.76 0.71 -8.09
N CYS A 117 1.60 0.82 -8.75
CA CYS A 117 0.59 -0.23 -8.81
C CYS A 117 -0.06 -0.62 -7.48
N ALA A 118 0.26 0.00 -6.35
CA ALA A 118 -0.38 -0.32 -5.06
C ALA A 118 -1.89 -0.07 -5.11
N GLN A 119 -2.68 -0.94 -4.49
CA GLN A 119 -4.14 -0.83 -4.45
C GLN A 119 -4.57 -0.53 -3.01
N VAL A 120 -5.23 0.59 -2.80
CA VAL A 120 -5.70 1.07 -1.50
C VAL A 120 -7.21 1.23 -1.59
N GLY A 121 -7.92 0.49 -0.73
CA GLY A 121 -9.37 0.44 -0.67
C GLY A 121 -10.00 1.71 -0.09
N LYS A 122 -11.28 1.62 0.23
CA LYS A 122 -12.08 2.72 0.77
C LYS A 122 -11.83 2.88 2.27
N ASN A 123 -11.93 4.12 2.76
CA ASN A 123 -11.80 4.46 4.17
C ASN A 123 -10.52 3.91 4.83
N VAL A 124 -9.46 3.69 4.05
CA VAL A 124 -8.19 3.23 4.60
C VAL A 124 -7.50 4.41 5.29
N HIS A 125 -6.86 4.15 6.42
CA HIS A 125 -5.99 5.13 7.06
C HIS A 125 -4.53 4.67 6.94
N LEU A 126 -3.79 5.29 6.02
CA LEU A 126 -2.34 5.16 5.95
C LEU A 126 -1.71 6.24 6.85
N SER A 127 -1.36 5.87 8.08
CA SER A 127 -0.79 6.80 9.07
C SER A 127 0.58 7.36 8.62
N ALA A 128 1.08 8.32 9.39
CA ALA A 128 2.34 8.97 9.08
C ALA A 128 3.49 7.98 8.79
N ALA A 129 4.27 8.27 7.76
CA ALA A 129 5.42 7.50 7.31
C ALA A 129 5.15 6.05 6.88
N VAL A 130 3.90 5.66 6.61
CA VAL A 130 3.58 4.35 6.02
C VAL A 130 4.21 4.21 4.63
N GLN A 131 4.89 3.09 4.39
CA GLN A 131 5.55 2.80 3.11
C GLN A 131 4.88 1.58 2.45
N LEU A 132 4.11 1.80 1.38
CA LEU A 132 3.60 0.75 0.51
C LEU A 132 4.56 0.57 -0.67
N GLY A 133 5.16 -0.61 -0.78
CA GLY A 133 6.12 -0.96 -1.83
C GLY A 133 5.47 -0.97 -3.22
N GLY A 134 6.15 -0.38 -4.20
CA GLY A 134 5.74 -0.45 -5.60
C GLY A 134 6.09 -1.79 -6.23
N VAL A 135 5.19 -2.36 -7.02
CA VAL A 135 5.41 -3.62 -7.74
C VAL A 135 4.94 -3.44 -9.19
N LEU A 136 5.82 -2.87 -10.02
CA LEU A 136 5.58 -2.76 -11.46
C LEU A 136 6.13 -3.98 -12.22
N GLU A 137 7.31 -4.45 -11.80
CA GLU A 137 7.95 -5.64 -12.32
C GLU A 137 8.24 -6.63 -11.17
N PRO A 138 8.13 -7.95 -11.38
CA PRO A 138 7.64 -8.62 -12.60
C PRO A 138 6.18 -8.29 -12.91
N VAL A 139 5.81 -8.18 -14.20
CA VAL A 139 4.46 -7.74 -14.62
C VAL A 139 3.33 -8.66 -14.15
N GLY A 140 3.62 -9.94 -13.89
CA GLY A 140 2.66 -10.89 -13.32
C GLY A 140 2.57 -10.88 -11.81
N ALA A 141 3.45 -10.16 -11.11
CA ALA A 141 3.44 -10.12 -9.65
C ALA A 141 2.29 -9.23 -9.16
N SER A 142 1.53 -9.71 -8.17
CA SER A 142 0.49 -8.90 -7.53
C SER A 142 1.12 -7.71 -6.79
N PRO A 143 0.54 -6.50 -6.87
CA PRO A 143 1.02 -5.36 -6.12
C PRO A 143 0.68 -5.46 -4.63
N VAL A 144 1.21 -4.52 -3.84
CA VAL A 144 0.75 -4.35 -2.46
C VAL A 144 -0.72 -3.92 -2.49
N VAL A 145 -1.53 -4.58 -1.66
CA VAL A 145 -2.97 -4.31 -1.56
C VAL A 145 -3.32 -4.05 -0.10
N ILE A 146 -4.03 -2.96 0.13
CA ILE A 146 -4.68 -2.64 1.40
C ILE A 146 -6.18 -2.56 1.10
N GLU A 147 -6.96 -3.50 1.60
CA GLU A 147 -8.41 -3.54 1.38
C GLU A 147 -9.15 -2.55 2.29
N ASP A 148 -10.46 -2.41 2.04
CA ASP A 148 -11.34 -1.43 2.66
C ASP A 148 -11.26 -1.42 4.20
N ASP A 149 -11.46 -0.25 4.79
CA ASP A 149 -11.57 -0.01 6.23
C ASP A 149 -10.34 -0.44 7.07
N ALA A 150 -9.21 -0.76 6.41
CA ALA A 150 -7.97 -1.12 7.09
C ALA A 150 -7.28 0.11 7.71
N PHE A 151 -6.67 -0.09 8.87
CA PHE A 151 -5.86 0.92 9.56
C PHE A 151 -4.39 0.50 9.54
N ILE A 152 -3.53 1.32 8.94
CA ILE A 152 -2.10 1.06 8.86
C ILE A 152 -1.36 2.08 9.74
N GLY A 153 -0.84 1.60 10.86
CA GLY A 153 -0.17 2.43 11.87
C GLY A 153 1.11 3.08 11.37
N ALA A 154 1.55 4.11 12.10
CA ALA A 154 2.66 4.96 11.69
C ALA A 154 3.97 4.16 11.49
N GLY A 155 4.71 4.50 10.44
CA GLY A 155 6.00 3.88 10.13
C GLY A 155 5.93 2.40 9.70
N CYS A 156 4.74 1.86 9.41
CA CYS A 156 4.62 0.53 8.83
C CYS A 156 5.26 0.46 7.44
N VAL A 157 5.83 -0.70 7.12
CA VAL A 157 6.43 -0.97 5.80
C VAL A 157 5.83 -2.25 5.25
N ILE A 158 5.13 -2.16 4.12
CA ILE A 158 4.41 -3.28 3.50
C ILE A 158 4.89 -3.37 2.06
N VAL A 159 5.57 -4.46 1.71
CA VAL A 159 6.27 -4.61 0.43
C VAL A 159 6.01 -5.98 -0.20
N GLU A 160 6.56 -6.20 -1.40
CA GLU A 160 6.60 -7.53 -2.04
C GLU A 160 5.23 -8.18 -2.29
N GLY A 161 4.20 -7.37 -2.59
CA GLY A 161 2.88 -7.87 -2.98
C GLY A 161 2.02 -8.37 -1.82
N VAL A 162 2.37 -8.02 -0.58
CA VAL A 162 1.55 -8.33 0.60
C VAL A 162 0.14 -7.75 0.44
N VAL A 163 -0.86 -8.58 0.75
CA VAL A 163 -2.27 -8.22 0.81
C VAL A 163 -2.68 -8.09 2.27
N VAL A 164 -3.22 -6.93 2.65
CA VAL A 164 -3.86 -6.69 3.94
C VAL A 164 -5.37 -6.64 3.73
N LYS A 165 -6.08 -7.62 4.28
CA LYS A 165 -7.52 -7.77 4.06
C LYS A 165 -8.35 -6.74 4.82
N LYS A 166 -9.62 -6.66 4.43
CA LYS A 166 -10.60 -5.70 4.93
C LYS A 166 -10.58 -5.59 6.46
N GLY A 167 -10.61 -4.36 6.96
CA GLY A 167 -10.77 -4.05 8.39
C GLY A 167 -9.56 -4.41 9.27
N ALA A 168 -8.48 -4.97 8.71
CA ALA A 168 -7.28 -5.30 9.47
C ALA A 168 -6.60 -4.04 10.02
N VAL A 169 -5.94 -4.19 11.17
CA VAL A 169 -5.28 -3.11 11.91
C VAL A 169 -3.83 -3.49 12.14
N LEU A 170 -2.90 -2.71 11.59
CA LEU A 170 -1.47 -2.86 11.83
C LEU A 170 -1.03 -1.80 12.83
N ALA A 171 -0.47 -2.22 13.96
CA ALA A 171 0.14 -1.30 14.92
C ALA A 171 1.36 -0.59 14.33
N PRO A 172 1.76 0.57 14.88
CA PRO A 172 2.94 1.29 14.44
C PRO A 172 4.19 0.42 14.34
N GLY A 173 4.95 0.60 13.25
CA GLY A 173 6.22 -0.08 13.02
C GLY A 173 6.13 -1.55 12.56
N VAL A 174 4.92 -2.05 12.25
CA VAL A 174 4.78 -3.39 11.64
C VAL A 174 5.47 -3.40 10.27
N ARG A 175 6.27 -4.44 10.04
CA ARG A 175 6.92 -4.69 8.75
C ARG A 175 6.41 -6.00 8.16
N LEU A 176 5.91 -5.94 6.94
CA LEU A 176 5.42 -7.09 6.19
C LEU A 176 6.11 -7.16 4.83
N SER A 177 6.57 -8.36 4.49
CA SER A 177 7.14 -8.71 3.19
C SER A 177 6.86 -10.19 2.91
N ALA A 178 7.16 -10.69 1.72
CA ALA A 178 6.94 -12.09 1.36
C ALA A 178 7.82 -13.07 2.15
N THR A 179 8.75 -12.56 2.97
CA THR A 179 9.73 -13.34 3.75
C THR A 179 9.61 -13.16 5.25
N ILE A 180 8.89 -12.13 5.74
CA ILE A 180 8.67 -11.92 7.17
C ILE A 180 7.56 -12.88 7.63
N PRO A 181 7.84 -13.81 8.57
CA PRO A 181 6.82 -14.70 9.08
C PRO A 181 5.77 -13.93 9.88
N VAL A 182 4.50 -14.29 9.69
CA VAL A 182 3.38 -13.78 10.47
C VAL A 182 2.84 -14.91 11.33
N TYR A 183 2.87 -14.73 12.65
CA TYR A 183 2.36 -15.69 13.62
C TYR A 183 0.96 -15.28 14.02
N ASP A 184 0.00 -16.18 13.84
CA ASP A 184 -1.32 -16.04 14.41
C ASP A 184 -1.33 -16.68 15.80
N CYS A 185 -1.18 -15.83 16.82
CA CYS A 185 -1.18 -16.25 18.22
C CYS A 185 -2.58 -16.61 18.73
N VAL A 186 -3.64 -16.21 18.01
CA VAL A 186 -5.04 -16.52 18.37
C VAL A 186 -5.40 -17.93 17.89
N ASN A 187 -5.03 -18.25 16.65
CA ASN A 187 -5.32 -19.55 16.02
C ASN A 187 -4.14 -20.53 16.08
N GLU A 188 -3.09 -20.19 16.84
CA GLU A 188 -1.90 -21.02 17.09
C GLU A 188 -1.23 -21.55 15.81
N ARG A 189 -1.16 -20.71 14.76
CA ARG A 189 -0.56 -21.08 13.47
C ARG A 189 0.40 -20.01 12.96
N VAL A 190 1.20 -20.38 11.97
CA VAL A 190 1.96 -19.43 11.16
C VAL A 190 1.23 -19.30 9.82
N LEU A 191 1.07 -18.08 9.32
CA LEU A 191 0.51 -17.88 7.99
C LEU A 191 1.43 -18.50 6.94
N GLU A 192 0.84 -19.06 5.90
CA GLU A 192 1.57 -19.58 4.76
C GLU A 192 2.25 -18.45 3.99
N LYS A 193 3.30 -18.80 3.23
CA LYS A 193 4.02 -17.80 2.46
C LYS A 193 3.11 -17.19 1.39
N GLY A 194 2.89 -15.87 1.48
CA GLY A 194 2.01 -15.14 0.56
C GLY A 194 0.53 -15.21 0.94
N GLU A 195 0.18 -15.86 2.04
CA GLU A 195 -1.16 -15.76 2.62
C GLU A 195 -1.41 -14.29 3.03
N PRO A 196 -2.56 -13.70 2.66
CA PRO A 196 -2.93 -12.36 3.09
C PRO A 196 -2.99 -12.22 4.61
N ILE A 197 -2.75 -11.00 5.13
CA ILE A 197 -3.16 -10.68 6.50
C ILE A 197 -4.68 -10.79 6.55
N PRO A 198 -5.25 -11.65 7.41
CA PRO A 198 -6.69 -11.93 7.42
C PRO A 198 -7.55 -10.70 7.74
N GLU A 199 -8.83 -10.79 7.37
CA GLU A 199 -9.81 -9.75 7.69
C GLU A 199 -9.86 -9.51 9.19
N ASN A 200 -10.02 -8.24 9.57
CA ASN A 200 -10.16 -7.82 10.97
C ASN A 200 -8.99 -8.21 11.90
N ALA A 201 -7.88 -8.73 11.37
CA ALA A 201 -6.72 -9.10 12.18
C ALA A 201 -6.03 -7.88 12.77
N ILE A 202 -5.61 -7.97 14.03
CA ILE A 202 -4.80 -6.95 14.71
C ILE A 202 -3.38 -7.46 14.79
N VAL A 203 -2.50 -6.79 14.04
CA VAL A 203 -1.11 -7.17 13.85
C VAL A 203 -0.19 -6.23 14.62
N ILE A 204 0.72 -6.78 15.41
CA ILE A 204 1.76 -6.03 16.12
C ILE A 204 3.17 -6.46 15.69
N PRO A 205 4.19 -5.61 15.87
CA PRO A 205 5.58 -6.02 15.68
C PRO A 205 5.96 -7.11 16.69
N GLY A 206 6.72 -8.10 16.24
CA GLY A 206 7.21 -9.18 17.08
C GLY A 206 8.64 -9.55 16.80
N SER A 207 9.16 -10.44 17.64
CA SER A 207 10.43 -11.09 17.39
C SER A 207 10.35 -12.57 17.76
N ARG A 208 11.17 -13.38 17.09
CA ARG A 208 11.32 -14.80 17.39
C ARG A 208 12.81 -15.16 17.53
N PRO A 209 13.18 -16.22 18.28
CA PRO A 209 14.55 -16.69 18.29
C PRO A 209 15.08 -16.99 16.88
N SER A 210 16.37 -16.80 16.65
CA SER A 210 17.00 -17.14 15.36
C SER A 210 16.69 -18.59 14.93
N SER A 211 16.48 -18.80 13.62
CA SER A 211 16.33 -20.15 13.06
C SER A 211 17.68 -20.89 13.00
N SER A 212 18.79 -20.15 12.97
CA SER A 212 20.14 -20.73 13.01
C SER A 212 20.55 -21.10 14.43
N ALA A 213 21.25 -22.23 14.59
CA ALA A 213 21.77 -22.67 15.89
C ALA A 213 22.74 -21.64 16.47
N TRP A 214 23.71 -21.20 15.67
CA TRP A 214 24.65 -20.15 16.05
C TRP A 214 23.94 -18.85 16.47
N GLY A 215 22.94 -18.40 15.72
CA GLY A 215 22.19 -17.21 16.08
C GLY A 215 21.45 -17.33 17.42
N ARG A 216 20.94 -18.52 17.76
CA ARG A 216 20.36 -18.76 19.10
C ARG A 216 21.41 -18.75 20.19
N GLU A 217 22.59 -19.33 19.96
CA GLU A 217 23.71 -19.28 20.91
C GLU A 217 24.18 -17.85 21.19
N GLN A 218 24.12 -16.98 20.17
CA GLN A 218 24.44 -15.56 20.30
C GLN A 218 23.29 -14.73 20.90
N GLY A 219 22.14 -15.32 21.25
CA GLY A 219 20.98 -14.60 21.77
C GLY A 219 20.27 -13.71 20.74
N LEU A 220 20.44 -13.97 19.45
CA LEU A 220 19.84 -13.17 18.38
C LEU A 220 18.38 -13.51 18.15
N SER A 221 17.60 -12.47 17.89
CA SER A 221 16.20 -12.54 17.46
C SER A 221 16.03 -12.13 16.01
N MET A 222 15.09 -12.75 15.30
CA MET A 222 14.64 -12.35 13.98
C MET A 222 13.29 -11.66 14.08
N SER A 223 13.07 -10.64 13.26
CA SER A 223 11.78 -9.94 13.18
C SER A 223 10.67 -10.88 12.70
N CYS A 224 9.49 -10.73 13.28
CA CYS A 224 8.24 -11.30 12.77
C CYS A 224 7.09 -10.31 12.99
N ALA A 225 5.91 -10.63 12.49
CA ALA A 225 4.67 -9.96 12.87
C ALA A 225 3.78 -10.95 13.64
N LEU A 226 2.97 -10.44 14.56
CA LEU A 226 2.08 -11.25 15.40
C LEU A 226 0.65 -10.77 15.22
N ILE A 227 -0.25 -11.65 14.81
CA ILE A 227 -1.70 -11.45 14.97
C ILE A 227 -2.05 -11.85 16.39
N VAL A 228 -2.53 -10.90 17.17
CA VAL A 228 -2.79 -11.07 18.62
C VAL A 228 -4.26 -11.05 18.97
N LYS A 229 -5.10 -10.55 18.06
CA LYS A 229 -6.55 -10.44 18.22
C LYS A 229 -7.20 -10.29 16.85
N TYR A 230 -8.48 -10.64 16.76
CA TYR A 230 -9.35 -10.31 15.64
C TYR A 230 -10.43 -9.36 16.13
N ARG A 231 -10.80 -8.36 15.32
CA ARG A 231 -11.84 -7.38 15.70
C ARG A 231 -13.22 -8.01 15.61
N ASP A 232 -14.07 -7.62 16.55
CA ASP A 232 -15.51 -7.73 16.41
C ASP A 232 -16.04 -6.51 15.64
N GLU A 233 -17.09 -6.67 14.84
CA GLU A 233 -17.65 -5.66 13.92
C GLU A 233 -17.96 -4.29 14.57
N GLN A 234 -18.14 -4.23 15.90
CA GLN A 234 -18.53 -3.03 16.64
C GLN A 234 -17.35 -2.24 17.25
N SER A 235 -16.12 -2.69 17.06
CA SER A 235 -14.97 -2.19 17.83
C SER A 235 -14.17 -1.10 17.08
N ASP A 236 -13.92 0.05 17.71
CA ASP A 236 -13.09 1.13 17.15
C ASP A 236 -11.61 0.71 17.09
N ALA A 237 -11.02 0.79 15.89
CA ALA A 237 -9.64 0.37 15.64
C ALA A 237 -8.61 1.09 16.53
N SER A 238 -8.83 2.38 16.83
CA SER A 238 -7.91 3.18 17.65
C SER A 238 -7.95 2.75 19.12
N LEU A 239 -9.14 2.51 19.66
CA LEU A 239 -9.35 2.06 21.03
C LEU A 239 -8.79 0.65 21.26
N ILE A 240 -8.98 -0.26 20.31
CA ILE A 240 -8.44 -1.61 20.42
C ILE A 240 -6.91 -1.60 20.37
N LEU A 241 -6.31 -0.74 19.55
CA LEU A 241 -4.86 -0.64 19.49
C LEU A 241 -4.28 -0.19 20.84
N GLU A 242 -4.92 0.77 21.51
CA GLU A 242 -4.52 1.18 22.86
C GLU A 242 -4.67 0.06 23.89
N GLU A 243 -5.72 -0.77 23.78
CA GLU A 243 -5.93 -1.93 24.67
C GLU A 243 -4.86 -3.01 24.45
N VAL A 244 -4.52 -3.31 23.20
CA VAL A 244 -3.57 -4.36 22.82
C VAL A 244 -2.11 -3.99 23.12
N LEU A 245 -1.77 -2.70 23.09
CA LEU A 245 -0.40 -2.21 23.32
C LEU A 245 -0.09 -1.90 24.80
N ARG A 246 -1.04 -2.08 25.72
CA ARG A 246 -0.86 -1.89 27.18
C ARG A 246 -0.65 -3.22 27.90
#